data_AF-A0A2I2FA89-F1
#
_entry.id   AF-A0A2I2FA89-F1
#
_cell.length_a   1.000
_cell.length_b   1.000
_cell.length_c   1.000
_cell.angle_alpha   90.00
_cell.angle_beta   90.00
_cell.angle_gamma   90.00
#
_symmetry.space_group_name_H-M   'P 1'
#
loop_
_entity.id
_entity.type
_entity.pdbx_description
1 polymer ?
#
loop_
_entity_poly.entity_id
_entity_poly.type
_entity_poly.pdbx_seq_one_letter_code
_entity_poly.pdbx_strand_id
1 'polypeptide(L)'
;MRSAVTLARDAVGPLATDVVEHDRKDITRKGGKRPVHIALSLGPYGATMSPIAAEYSGLYPDAMNSEAVLRDWHAQRLRIFTDDECSWNNVQYVAFETLRRADEVRAVRGAMADVAGNIPAEKQKPWWITGVFPADELDEDDIRSWVRAAVGGVEESLPRPWGIGINCTRLDHIRRIVSVMQLELAQMATAGGEFVDQWLSRSGRPWLVLYPDGTQGERYDPATKAWIAPGSESDKEIVARPWSEQVGDVAHDLMNAHWEGLIIGGCCRTGPRQIEELRAVVDGRLAGKFQT
;
A
#
# COMPACT_ATOMS: atom_id res chain seq x y z
N MET A 1 2.22 -20.92 4.80
CA MET A 1 2.19 -19.63 4.09
C MET A 1 1.13 -19.63 2.99
N ARG A 2 1.16 -20.58 2.03
CA ARG A 2 0.15 -20.69 0.94
C ARG A 2 -1.30 -20.87 1.41
N SER A 3 -1.53 -21.57 2.52
CA SER A 3 -2.86 -21.80 3.08
C SER A 3 -3.64 -20.51 3.38
N ALA A 4 -2.96 -19.38 3.59
CA ALA A 4 -3.60 -18.08 3.77
C ALA A 4 -4.43 -17.67 2.53
N VAL A 5 -3.96 -18.02 1.32
CA VAL A 5 -4.68 -17.73 0.07
C VAL A 5 -5.97 -18.54 0.01
N THR A 6 -5.92 -19.84 0.34
CA THR A 6 -7.11 -20.70 0.38
C THR A 6 -8.12 -20.18 1.40
N LEU A 7 -7.67 -19.83 2.61
CA LEU A 7 -8.54 -19.29 3.65
C LEU A 7 -9.22 -17.97 3.22
N ALA A 8 -8.47 -17.08 2.57
CA ALA A 8 -9.04 -15.83 2.03
C ALA A 8 -10.06 -16.10 0.93
N ARG A 9 -9.76 -17.04 0.01
CA ARG A 9 -10.68 -17.46 -1.06
C ARG A 9 -11.97 -18.05 -0.50
N ASP A 10 -11.85 -18.94 0.48
CA ASP A 10 -12.99 -19.60 1.13
C ASP A 10 -13.87 -18.60 1.88
N ALA A 11 -13.27 -17.61 2.56
CA ALA A 11 -14.00 -16.56 3.26
C ALA A 11 -14.82 -15.67 2.32
N VAL A 12 -14.30 -15.40 1.12
CA VAL A 12 -14.98 -14.60 0.10
C VAL A 12 -16.01 -15.44 -0.67
N GLY A 13 -15.75 -16.73 -0.86
CA GLY A 13 -16.64 -17.68 -1.50
C GLY A 13 -17.04 -17.24 -2.92
N PRO A 14 -18.34 -17.25 -3.28
CA PRO A 14 -18.80 -16.92 -4.65
C PRO A 14 -18.65 -15.44 -5.03
N LEU A 15 -18.23 -14.57 -4.09
CA LEU A 15 -17.92 -13.17 -4.37
C LEU A 15 -16.54 -12.98 -4.99
N ALA A 16 -15.67 -14.00 -4.92
CA ALA A 16 -14.31 -13.91 -5.41
C ALA A 16 -14.35 -13.88 -6.95
N THR A 17 -13.75 -12.86 -7.54
CA THR A 17 -13.60 -12.77 -9.00
C THR A 17 -12.16 -13.05 -9.40
N ASP A 18 -12.00 -13.72 -10.53
CA ASP A 18 -10.70 -13.96 -11.16
C ASP A 18 -10.29 -12.81 -12.09
N VAL A 19 -11.22 -11.88 -12.36
CA VAL A 19 -11.00 -10.77 -13.30
C VAL A 19 -10.60 -9.52 -12.52
N VAL A 20 -9.47 -8.92 -12.86
CA VAL A 20 -9.12 -7.56 -12.44
C VAL A 20 -9.66 -6.58 -13.49
N GLU A 21 -10.89 -6.09 -13.30
CA GLU A 21 -11.44 -5.07 -14.20
C GLU A 21 -10.76 -3.73 -13.90
N HIS A 22 -10.03 -3.20 -14.88
CA HIS A 22 -9.37 -1.90 -14.79
C HIS A 22 -10.36 -0.73 -15.08
N ASP A 23 -11.62 -1.05 -15.38
CA ASP A 23 -12.61 -0.09 -15.87
C ASP A 23 -13.59 0.33 -14.76
N ARG A 24 -13.76 1.64 -14.57
CA ARG A 24 -14.55 2.28 -13.48
C ARG A 24 -16.06 1.99 -13.53
N LYS A 25 -16.53 1.20 -14.49
CA LYS A 25 -17.96 1.09 -14.85
C LYS A 25 -18.83 0.40 -13.79
N ASP A 26 -18.25 -0.38 -12.88
CA ASP A 26 -19.02 -1.19 -11.93
C ASP A 26 -19.42 -0.45 -10.63
N ILE A 27 -19.06 0.84 -10.48
CA ILE A 27 -19.52 1.68 -9.36
C ILE A 27 -21.06 1.85 -9.39
N THR A 28 -21.69 1.65 -10.54
CA THR A 28 -23.11 1.99 -10.79
C THR A 28 -24.11 0.83 -10.68
N ARG A 29 -23.67 -0.41 -10.43
CA ARG A 29 -24.57 -1.57 -10.41
C ARG A 29 -25.44 -1.60 -9.14
N LYS A 30 -26.55 -0.87 -9.14
CA LYS A 30 -27.60 -1.00 -8.12
C LYS A 30 -28.20 -2.41 -8.19
N GLY A 31 -27.91 -3.24 -7.18
CA GLY A 31 -28.59 -4.52 -6.95
C GLY A 31 -27.78 -5.80 -7.17
N GLY A 32 -26.49 -5.70 -7.54
CA GLY A 32 -25.57 -6.85 -7.59
C GLY A 32 -24.58 -6.83 -6.42
N LYS A 33 -24.19 -8.00 -5.91
CA LYS A 33 -23.03 -8.12 -5.01
C LYS A 33 -21.77 -7.72 -5.79
N ARG A 34 -21.02 -6.72 -5.31
CA ARG A 34 -19.79 -6.26 -5.95
C ARG A 34 -18.73 -7.37 -5.89
N PRO A 35 -17.90 -7.54 -6.93
CA PRO A 35 -16.78 -8.47 -6.89
C PRO A 35 -15.83 -8.12 -5.74
N VAL A 36 -15.29 -9.15 -5.09
CA VAL A 36 -14.27 -9.02 -4.05
C VAL A 36 -12.97 -9.58 -4.60
N HIS A 37 -11.89 -8.82 -4.39
CA HIS A 37 -10.55 -9.20 -4.81
C HIS A 37 -9.68 -9.56 -3.60
N ILE A 38 -8.68 -10.40 -3.84
CA ILE A 38 -7.73 -10.85 -2.82
C ILE A 38 -6.35 -10.31 -3.17
N ALA A 39 -5.68 -9.70 -2.19
CA ALA A 39 -4.30 -9.24 -2.34
C ALA A 39 -3.36 -10.13 -1.53
N LEU A 40 -2.25 -10.55 -2.13
CA LEU A 40 -1.19 -11.26 -1.45
C LEU A 40 -0.31 -10.26 -0.68
N SER A 41 -0.35 -10.29 0.65
CA SER A 41 0.51 -9.46 1.50
C SER A 41 1.93 -10.04 1.64
N LEU A 42 2.93 -9.18 1.47
CA LEU A 42 4.35 -9.45 1.67
C LEU A 42 5.00 -8.27 2.43
N GLY A 43 5.21 -8.42 3.74
CA GLY A 43 5.92 -7.42 4.56
C GLY A 43 7.44 -7.35 4.32
N PRO A 44 8.16 -6.41 4.97
CA PRO A 44 9.61 -6.25 4.83
C PRO A 44 10.39 -7.33 5.57
N TYR A 45 11.70 -7.41 5.33
CA TYR A 45 12.59 -8.28 6.10
C TYR A 45 12.52 -7.99 7.61
N GLY A 46 12.47 -6.69 7.97
CA GLY A 46 12.42 -6.25 9.37
C GLY A 46 11.30 -6.88 10.21
N ALA A 47 10.16 -7.17 9.59
CA ALA A 47 9.01 -7.77 10.27
C ALA A 47 9.24 -9.25 10.65
N THR A 48 10.27 -9.89 10.09
CA THR A 48 10.64 -11.28 10.39
C THR A 48 11.70 -11.40 11.48
N MET A 49 12.28 -10.27 11.90
CA MET A 49 13.35 -10.23 12.88
C MET A 49 12.83 -10.51 14.30
N SER A 50 13.66 -11.22 15.08
CA SER A 50 13.39 -11.59 16.46
C SER A 50 14.68 -11.42 17.28
N PRO A 51 14.62 -10.92 18.53
CA PRO A 51 13.42 -10.63 19.33
C PRO A 51 12.74 -9.29 19.00
N ILE A 52 13.48 -8.35 18.41
CA ILE A 52 13.01 -7.00 18.06
C ILE A 52 12.75 -6.96 16.56
N ALA A 53 11.52 -6.58 16.21
CA ALA A 53 11.12 -6.39 14.83
C ALA A 53 11.61 -5.00 14.37
N ALA A 54 12.04 -4.89 13.11
CA ALA A 54 12.74 -3.72 12.58
C ALA A 54 12.05 -3.09 11.37
N GLU A 55 10.79 -3.41 11.11
CA GLU A 55 9.99 -2.85 10.03
C GLU A 55 9.80 -1.32 10.14
N TYR A 56 9.81 -0.78 11.36
CA TYR A 56 9.73 0.66 11.61
C TYR A 56 11.11 1.33 11.67
N SER A 57 12.14 0.63 12.17
CA SER A 57 13.48 1.20 12.34
C SER A 57 14.35 1.09 11.06
N GLY A 58 14.13 0.06 10.24
CA GLY A 58 14.99 -0.26 9.09
C GLY A 58 16.39 -0.80 9.46
N LEU A 59 16.66 -1.03 10.76
CA LEU A 59 17.97 -1.45 11.25
C LEU A 59 18.13 -2.97 11.09
N TYR A 60 18.67 -3.38 9.95
CA TYR A 60 18.88 -4.80 9.63
C TYR A 60 20.32 -5.24 9.95
N PRO A 61 20.55 -6.53 10.23
CA PRO A 61 21.90 -7.07 10.39
C PRO A 61 22.70 -6.91 9.09
N ASP A 62 24.03 -6.79 9.18
CA ASP A 62 24.92 -6.59 8.01
C ASP A 62 24.68 -7.60 6.88
N ALA A 63 24.42 -8.87 7.24
CA ALA A 63 24.12 -9.94 6.29
C ALA A 63 22.86 -9.66 5.42
N MET A 64 21.95 -8.82 5.90
CA MET A 64 20.69 -8.45 5.24
C MET A 64 20.61 -6.93 4.98
N ASN A 65 21.75 -6.23 4.97
CA ASN A 65 21.83 -4.77 4.88
C ASN A 65 22.24 -4.27 3.48
N SER A 66 21.97 -5.04 2.42
CA SER A 66 22.22 -4.61 1.04
C SER A 66 21.02 -4.87 0.15
N GLU A 67 20.83 -3.99 -0.84
CA GLU A 67 19.75 -4.08 -1.83
C GLU A 67 19.75 -5.44 -2.56
N ALA A 68 20.92 -5.95 -2.94
CA ALA A 68 21.05 -7.22 -3.65
C ALA A 68 20.56 -8.42 -2.81
N VAL A 69 20.95 -8.48 -1.53
CA VAL A 69 20.51 -9.58 -0.65
C VAL A 69 19.02 -9.47 -0.33
N LEU A 70 18.50 -8.25 -0.12
CA LEU A 70 17.07 -8.03 0.07
C LEU A 70 16.27 -8.42 -1.17
N ARG A 71 16.81 -8.17 -2.37
CA ARG A 71 16.18 -8.54 -3.64
C ARG A 71 16.02 -10.05 -3.76
N ASP A 72 17.09 -10.80 -3.49
CA ASP A 72 17.06 -12.25 -3.49
C ASP A 72 16.05 -12.80 -2.46
N TRP A 73 16.01 -12.19 -1.27
CA TRP A 73 15.09 -12.57 -0.20
C TRP A 73 13.62 -12.35 -0.60
N HIS A 74 13.28 -11.19 -1.14
CA HIS A 74 11.93 -10.88 -1.64
C HIS A 74 11.55 -11.79 -2.82
N ALA A 75 12.47 -12.05 -3.75
CA ALA A 75 12.23 -12.92 -4.90
C ALA A 75 11.95 -14.37 -4.47
N GLN A 76 12.68 -14.91 -3.49
CA GLN A 76 12.42 -16.24 -2.93
C GLN A 76 11.02 -16.32 -2.30
N ARG A 77 10.60 -15.30 -1.55
CA ARG A 77 9.26 -15.26 -0.94
C ARG A 77 8.15 -15.16 -1.97
N LEU A 78 8.34 -14.37 -3.02
CA LEU A 78 7.37 -14.26 -4.10
C LEU A 78 7.23 -15.58 -4.86
N ARG A 79 8.35 -16.30 -5.12
CA ARG A 79 8.38 -17.62 -5.75
C ARG A 79 7.56 -18.68 -5.01
N ILE A 80 7.44 -18.58 -3.68
CA ILE A 80 6.54 -19.46 -2.92
C ILE A 80 5.12 -19.43 -3.50
N PHE A 81 4.65 -18.29 -4.00
CA PHE A 81 3.30 -18.16 -4.55
C PHE A 81 3.26 -18.30 -6.07
N THR A 82 4.23 -17.74 -6.79
CA THR A 82 4.21 -17.75 -8.26
C THR A 82 4.50 -19.13 -8.85
N ASP A 83 5.26 -19.98 -8.15
CA ASP A 83 5.57 -21.34 -8.58
C ASP A 83 4.41 -22.33 -8.28
N ASP A 84 3.34 -21.84 -7.66
CA ASP A 84 2.14 -22.60 -7.30
C ASP A 84 0.92 -21.99 -7.97
N GLU A 85 0.50 -22.54 -9.11
CA GLU A 85 -0.61 -21.96 -9.89
C GLU A 85 -1.91 -21.84 -9.08
N CYS A 86 -2.18 -22.75 -8.15
CA CYS A 86 -3.35 -22.66 -7.28
C CYS A 86 -3.29 -21.40 -6.40
N SER A 87 -2.16 -21.13 -5.77
CA SER A 87 -1.96 -19.93 -4.97
C SER A 87 -1.99 -18.67 -5.84
N TRP A 88 -1.25 -18.66 -6.95
CA TRP A 88 -1.16 -17.50 -7.82
C TRP A 88 -2.50 -17.14 -8.45
N ASN A 89 -3.28 -18.11 -8.96
CA ASN A 89 -4.56 -17.84 -9.61
C ASN A 89 -5.63 -17.32 -8.64
N ASN A 90 -5.49 -17.58 -7.34
CA ASN A 90 -6.48 -17.18 -6.33
C ASN A 90 -6.25 -15.79 -5.71
N VAL A 91 -5.23 -15.06 -6.15
CA VAL A 91 -5.00 -13.65 -5.75
C VAL A 91 -5.10 -12.75 -6.97
N GLN A 92 -5.51 -11.50 -6.80
CA GLN A 92 -5.66 -10.51 -7.89
C GLN A 92 -4.58 -9.43 -7.83
N TYR A 93 -4.04 -9.19 -6.64
CA TYR A 93 -3.01 -8.18 -6.41
C TYR A 93 -1.86 -8.73 -5.57
N VAL A 94 -0.71 -8.05 -5.60
CA VAL A 94 0.37 -8.24 -4.64
C VAL A 94 0.61 -6.94 -3.87
N ALA A 95 0.67 -7.04 -2.55
CA ALA A 95 0.81 -5.93 -1.62
C ALA A 95 2.14 -6.05 -0.88
N PHE A 96 3.14 -5.28 -1.30
CA PHE A 96 4.36 -5.11 -0.51
C PHE A 96 4.12 -4.00 0.50
N GLU A 97 4.05 -4.34 1.78
CA GLU A 97 3.54 -3.41 2.78
C GLU A 97 4.50 -3.16 3.92
N THR A 98 4.44 -1.95 4.51
CA THR A 98 5.24 -1.52 5.66
C THR A 98 6.75 -1.44 5.35
N LEU A 99 7.14 -1.03 4.14
CA LEU A 99 8.55 -0.89 3.78
C LEU A 99 9.12 0.46 4.23
N ARG A 100 10.00 0.46 5.25
CA ARG A 100 10.67 1.69 5.69
C ARG A 100 11.79 2.15 4.75
N ARG A 101 12.62 1.22 4.27
CA ARG A 101 13.88 1.58 3.60
C ARG A 101 13.73 1.74 2.09
N ALA A 102 14.28 2.82 1.54
CA ALA A 102 14.27 3.08 0.10
C ALA A 102 15.05 2.02 -0.71
N ASP A 103 16.13 1.46 -0.17
CA ASP A 103 16.88 0.38 -0.85
C ASP A 103 16.10 -0.94 -0.87
N GLU A 104 15.37 -1.27 0.20
CA GLU A 104 14.46 -2.42 0.20
C GLU A 104 13.30 -2.24 -0.79
N VAL A 105 12.79 -1.02 -0.95
CA VAL A 105 11.79 -0.69 -1.97
C VAL A 105 12.32 -0.96 -3.38
N ARG A 106 13.56 -0.56 -3.69
CA ARG A 106 14.20 -0.91 -4.97
C ARG A 106 14.42 -2.42 -5.09
N ALA A 107 14.81 -3.08 -4.00
CA ALA A 107 14.97 -4.52 -3.96
C ALA A 107 13.67 -5.27 -4.29
N VAL A 108 12.52 -4.80 -3.81
CA VAL A 108 11.19 -5.34 -4.17
C VAL A 108 10.91 -5.18 -5.66
N ARG A 109 11.19 -4.01 -6.26
CA ARG A 109 11.05 -3.81 -7.72
C ARG A 109 11.97 -4.76 -8.49
N GLY A 110 13.20 -4.93 -8.02
CA GLY A 110 14.15 -5.89 -8.57
C GLY A 110 13.66 -7.33 -8.49
N ALA A 111 13.07 -7.72 -7.37
CA ALA A 111 12.49 -9.04 -7.16
C ALA A 111 11.28 -9.29 -8.07
N MET A 112 10.42 -8.28 -8.23
CA MET A 112 9.34 -8.32 -9.22
C MET A 112 9.89 -8.51 -10.63
N ALA A 113 11.00 -7.85 -10.99
CA ALA A 113 11.64 -8.06 -12.29
C ALA A 113 12.13 -9.52 -12.47
N ASP A 114 12.79 -10.07 -11.45
CA ASP A 114 13.35 -11.43 -11.49
C ASP A 114 12.29 -12.52 -11.60
N VAL A 115 11.10 -12.26 -11.05
CA VAL A 115 10.01 -13.23 -11.02
C VAL A 115 9.04 -13.01 -12.18
N ALA A 116 8.70 -11.76 -12.50
CA ALA A 116 7.75 -11.43 -13.58
C ALA A 116 8.23 -11.87 -14.96
N GLY A 117 9.55 -11.96 -15.21
CA GLY A 117 10.08 -12.50 -16.47
C GLY A 117 9.67 -13.95 -16.76
N ASN A 118 9.25 -14.70 -15.73
CA ASN A 118 8.76 -16.08 -15.87
C ASN A 118 7.23 -16.18 -15.86
N ILE A 119 6.52 -15.06 -15.67
CA ILE A 119 5.05 -15.02 -15.61
C ILE A 119 4.53 -14.49 -16.94
N PRO A 120 3.65 -15.23 -17.64
CA PRO A 120 2.98 -14.75 -18.84
C PRO A 120 2.32 -13.38 -18.60
N ALA A 121 2.38 -12.47 -19.57
CA ALA A 121 1.91 -11.09 -19.41
C ALA A 121 0.46 -11.02 -18.90
N GLU A 122 -0.40 -11.92 -19.36
CA GLU A 122 -1.80 -12.04 -18.97
C GLU A 122 -2.01 -12.57 -17.54
N LYS A 123 -1.00 -13.21 -16.94
CA LYS A 123 -0.99 -13.68 -15.56
C LYS A 123 -0.25 -12.74 -14.61
N GLN A 124 0.33 -11.65 -15.13
CA GLN A 124 0.93 -10.62 -14.27
C GLN A 124 -0.17 -9.91 -13.49
N LYS A 125 0.15 -9.57 -12.24
CA LYS A 125 -0.82 -8.97 -11.32
C LYS A 125 -0.39 -7.54 -10.99
N PRO A 126 -1.34 -6.59 -10.97
CA PRO A 126 -1.06 -5.28 -10.41
C PRO A 126 -0.62 -5.41 -8.96
N TRP A 127 0.32 -4.58 -8.57
CA TRP A 127 0.95 -4.65 -7.27
C TRP A 127 1.29 -3.27 -6.75
N TRP A 128 1.36 -3.13 -5.43
CA TRP A 128 1.68 -1.87 -4.80
C TRP A 128 2.74 -2.01 -3.73
N ILE A 129 3.34 -0.86 -3.39
CA ILE A 129 4.27 -0.73 -2.27
C ILE A 129 3.71 0.32 -1.31
N THR A 130 3.57 -0.01 -0.03
CA THR A 130 3.31 1.00 1.00
C THR A 130 4.49 1.18 1.93
N GLY A 131 4.80 2.44 2.22
CA GLY A 131 5.86 2.84 3.15
C GLY A 131 5.33 3.11 4.55
N VAL A 132 6.28 3.28 5.48
CA VAL A 132 6.00 3.68 6.86
C VAL A 132 7.01 4.74 7.32
N PHE A 133 6.52 5.80 7.97
CA PHE A 133 7.33 6.92 8.44
C PHE A 133 7.02 7.18 9.92
N PRO A 134 7.65 6.41 10.83
CA PRO A 134 7.24 6.35 12.24
C PRO A 134 7.73 7.51 13.10
N ALA A 135 8.64 8.34 12.59
CA ALA A 135 9.16 9.48 13.34
C ALA A 135 8.03 10.49 13.63
N ASP A 136 8.03 11.05 14.84
CA ASP A 136 7.10 12.13 15.22
C ASP A 136 7.33 13.37 14.36
N GLU A 137 8.61 13.71 14.12
CA GLU A 137 8.99 14.72 13.15
C GLU A 137 9.23 14.05 11.79
N LEU A 138 8.44 14.44 10.80
CA LEU A 138 8.53 13.88 9.45
C LEU A 138 9.76 14.45 8.73
N ASP A 139 10.64 13.55 8.31
CA ASP A 139 11.72 13.86 7.38
C ASP A 139 11.20 13.79 5.94
N GLU A 140 11.04 14.96 5.31
CA GLU A 140 10.54 15.04 3.94
C GLU A 140 11.52 14.52 2.90
N ASP A 141 12.82 14.61 3.17
CA ASP A 141 13.83 14.09 2.26
C ASP A 141 13.84 12.56 2.29
N ASP A 142 13.60 11.94 3.45
CA ASP A 142 13.36 10.49 3.58
C ASP A 142 12.13 10.07 2.75
N ILE A 143 11.00 10.78 2.88
CA ILE A 143 9.78 10.52 2.10
C ILE A 143 10.04 10.65 0.59
N ARG A 144 10.72 11.70 0.15
CA ARG A 144 11.05 11.92 -1.27
C ARG A 144 11.98 10.83 -1.81
N SER A 145 13.00 10.46 -1.04
CA SER A 145 13.93 9.37 -1.38
C SER A 145 13.17 8.05 -1.55
N TRP A 146 12.24 7.76 -0.64
CA TRP A 146 11.37 6.59 -0.70
C TRP A 146 10.49 6.60 -1.96
N VAL A 147 9.87 7.73 -2.30
CA VAL A 147 9.03 7.86 -3.51
C VAL A 147 9.86 7.61 -4.77
N ARG A 148 11.05 8.21 -4.87
CA ARG A 148 11.96 7.98 -6.00
C ARG A 148 12.34 6.51 -6.14
N ALA A 149 12.62 5.82 -5.03
CA ALA A 149 12.87 4.39 -5.04
C ALA A 149 11.65 3.57 -5.52
N ALA A 150 10.45 3.96 -5.09
CA ALA A 150 9.21 3.25 -5.40
C ALA A 150 8.79 3.37 -6.87
N VAL A 151 8.94 4.54 -7.49
CA VAL A 151 8.51 4.74 -8.89
C VAL A 151 9.65 4.64 -9.90
N GLY A 152 10.89 4.84 -9.46
CA GLY A 152 12.09 4.79 -10.27
C GLY A 152 12.33 6.00 -11.15
N GLY A 153 13.57 6.09 -11.65
CA GLY A 153 13.97 7.10 -12.63
C GLY A 153 13.64 6.69 -14.07
N VAL A 154 13.70 7.63 -15.00
CA VAL A 154 13.43 7.42 -16.44
C VAL A 154 14.37 6.37 -17.06
N GLU A 155 15.63 6.34 -16.61
CA GLU A 155 16.66 5.43 -17.12
C GLU A 155 16.67 4.08 -16.40
N GLU A 156 15.86 3.91 -15.34
CA GLU A 156 15.83 2.69 -14.55
C GLU A 156 14.90 1.65 -15.18
N SER A 157 15.43 0.47 -15.51
CA SER A 157 14.67 -0.59 -16.19
C SER A 157 13.83 -1.46 -15.25
N LEU A 158 13.72 -1.10 -13.96
CA LEU A 158 12.96 -1.90 -13.00
C LEU A 158 11.44 -1.65 -13.15
N PRO A 159 10.60 -2.69 -13.01
CA PRO A 159 9.16 -2.54 -13.13
C PRO A 159 8.64 -1.55 -12.10
N ARG A 160 7.58 -0.83 -12.48
CA ARG A 160 6.93 0.15 -11.62
C ARG A 160 5.69 -0.47 -10.98
N PRO A 161 5.47 -0.30 -9.67
CA PRO A 161 4.23 -0.71 -9.06
C PRO A 161 3.04 0.04 -9.67
N TRP A 162 1.88 -0.62 -9.66
CA TRP A 162 0.60 -0.05 -10.04
C TRP A 162 0.16 1.02 -9.03
N GLY A 163 0.49 0.86 -7.75
CA GLY A 163 0.21 1.84 -6.71
C GLY A 163 1.35 2.04 -5.72
N ILE A 164 1.40 3.22 -5.11
CA ILE A 164 2.27 3.50 -3.97
C ILE A 164 1.45 4.15 -2.86
N GLY A 165 1.94 4.07 -1.63
CA GLY A 165 1.17 4.62 -0.53
C GLY A 165 1.77 4.42 0.84
N ILE A 166 0.90 4.44 1.85
CA ILE A 166 1.30 4.43 3.26
C ILE A 166 0.34 3.52 4.03
N ASN A 167 0.91 2.73 4.92
CA ASN A 167 0.16 1.96 5.90
C ASN A 167 0.81 2.02 7.28
N CYS A 168 0.09 1.49 8.27
CA CYS A 168 0.55 1.36 9.66
C CYS A 168 1.21 2.64 10.19
N THR A 169 0.55 3.75 9.88
CA THR A 169 0.99 5.11 10.17
C THR A 169 -0.17 5.83 10.82
N ARG A 170 0.14 6.72 11.77
CA ARG A 170 -0.86 7.55 12.45
C ARG A 170 -1.58 8.47 11.46
N LEU A 171 -2.87 8.67 11.71
CA LEU A 171 -3.74 9.38 10.79
C LEU A 171 -3.36 10.87 10.60
N ASP A 172 -2.84 11.51 11.64
CA ASP A 172 -2.42 12.92 11.62
C ASP A 172 -1.22 13.16 10.68
N HIS A 173 -0.36 12.16 10.49
CA HIS A 173 0.77 12.27 9.56
C HIS A 173 0.39 12.06 8.09
N ILE A 174 -0.71 11.36 7.80
CA ILE A 174 -1.06 10.92 6.43
C ILE A 174 -1.14 12.11 5.47
N ARG A 175 -1.81 13.21 5.87
CA ARG A 175 -1.96 14.39 5.01
C ARG A 175 -0.61 14.98 4.60
N ARG A 176 0.32 15.12 5.56
CA ARG A 176 1.63 15.71 5.27
C ARG A 176 2.44 14.79 4.37
N ILE A 177 2.50 13.50 4.69
CA ILE A 177 3.29 12.54 3.91
C ILE A 177 2.78 12.47 2.47
N VAL A 178 1.46 12.30 2.25
CA VAL A 178 0.91 12.21 0.89
C VAL A 178 1.12 13.50 0.11
N SER A 179 1.05 14.67 0.76
CA SER A 179 1.37 15.94 0.10
C SER A 179 2.81 15.98 -0.40
N VAL A 180 3.77 15.50 0.40
CA VAL A 180 5.19 15.41 0.00
C VAL A 180 5.34 14.41 -1.16
N MET A 181 4.67 13.26 -1.09
CA MET A 181 4.66 12.29 -2.19
C MET A 181 4.13 12.88 -3.49
N GLN A 182 3.03 13.63 -3.44
CA GLN A 182 2.44 14.29 -4.61
C GLN A 182 3.40 15.31 -5.24
N LEU A 183 4.06 16.12 -4.41
CA LEU A 183 5.05 17.10 -4.88
C LEU A 183 6.23 16.41 -5.56
N GLU A 184 6.74 15.32 -4.99
CA GLU A 184 7.83 14.56 -5.60
C GLU A 184 7.41 13.93 -6.93
N LEU A 185 6.23 13.30 -6.99
CA LEU A 185 5.71 12.73 -8.24
C LEU A 185 5.54 13.79 -9.34
N ALA A 186 5.04 14.98 -8.98
CA ALA A 186 4.89 16.09 -9.93
C ALA A 186 6.24 16.59 -10.46
N GLN A 187 7.24 16.68 -9.57
CA GLN A 187 8.60 17.06 -9.93
C GLN A 187 9.22 16.02 -10.87
N MET A 188 9.08 14.72 -10.56
CA MET A 188 9.59 13.62 -11.38
C MET A 188 8.95 13.60 -12.78
N ALA A 189 7.63 13.80 -12.87
CA ALA A 189 6.93 13.89 -14.15
C ALA A 189 7.39 15.08 -15.01
N THR A 190 7.74 16.21 -14.38
CA THR A 190 8.24 17.39 -15.11
C THR A 190 9.67 17.18 -15.61
N ALA A 191 10.53 16.56 -14.81
CA ALA A 191 11.94 16.36 -15.13
C ALA A 191 12.18 15.19 -16.10
N GLY A 192 11.34 14.16 -16.03
CA GLY A 192 11.55 12.88 -16.74
C GLY A 192 10.58 12.57 -17.88
N GLY A 193 9.58 13.43 -18.13
CA GLY A 193 8.49 13.14 -19.05
C GLY A 193 7.33 12.39 -18.39
N GLU A 194 6.30 12.06 -19.18
CA GLU A 194 5.12 11.34 -18.67
C GLU A 194 5.50 9.95 -18.17
N PHE A 195 4.85 9.53 -17.08
CA PHE A 195 5.02 8.21 -16.48
C PHE A 195 4.71 7.11 -17.50
N VAL A 196 5.69 6.24 -17.82
CA VAL A 196 5.46 5.09 -18.71
C VAL A 196 4.47 4.14 -18.06
N ASP A 197 3.33 3.96 -18.69
CA ASP A 197 2.26 3.15 -18.15
C ASP A 197 2.47 1.66 -18.42
N GLN A 198 2.89 0.92 -17.39
CA GLN A 198 3.00 -0.55 -17.44
C GLN A 198 1.63 -1.24 -17.24
N TRP A 199 0.58 -0.50 -16.88
CA TRP A 199 -0.68 -1.06 -16.37
C TRP A 199 -1.93 -0.59 -17.14
N LEU A 200 -1.77 -0.01 -18.33
CA LEU A 200 -2.86 0.49 -19.16
C LEU A 200 -3.79 1.51 -18.43
N SER A 201 -3.22 2.25 -17.47
CA SER A 201 -3.86 3.38 -16.79
C SER A 201 -4.06 4.59 -17.73
N ARG A 202 -5.11 5.38 -17.49
CA ARG A 202 -5.47 6.49 -18.41
C ARG A 202 -4.44 7.61 -18.39
N SER A 203 -3.82 7.87 -17.24
CA SER A 203 -2.85 8.96 -17.06
C SER A 203 -1.40 8.50 -16.87
N GLY A 204 -1.16 7.19 -16.81
CA GLY A 204 0.15 6.64 -16.43
C GLY A 204 0.52 6.83 -14.96
N ARG A 205 -0.30 7.53 -14.16
CA ARG A 205 -0.02 7.85 -12.75
C ARG A 205 -0.24 6.62 -11.85
N PRO A 206 0.46 6.53 -10.71
CA PRO A 206 0.21 5.47 -9.75
C PRO A 206 -1.16 5.63 -9.07
N TRP A 207 -1.67 4.52 -8.53
CA TRP A 207 -2.74 4.52 -7.56
C TRP A 207 -2.23 4.92 -6.17
N LEU A 208 -3.01 5.70 -5.44
CA LEU A 208 -2.75 5.99 -4.03
C LEU A 208 -3.31 4.85 -3.18
N VAL A 209 -2.50 4.32 -2.27
CA VAL A 209 -2.91 3.24 -1.37
C VAL A 209 -2.77 3.68 0.09
N LEU A 210 -3.87 3.78 0.83
CA LEU A 210 -3.87 4.30 2.21
C LEU A 210 -4.62 3.38 3.16
N TYR A 211 -3.93 2.79 4.12
CA TYR A 211 -4.56 2.05 5.20
C TYR A 211 -3.86 2.37 6.54
N PRO A 212 -4.16 3.55 7.12
CA PRO A 212 -3.56 4.03 8.37
C PRO A 212 -4.05 3.21 9.56
N ASP A 213 -3.43 3.41 10.72
CA ASP A 213 -3.87 2.73 11.93
C ASP A 213 -5.25 3.21 12.39
N GLY A 214 -6.05 2.28 12.90
CA GLY A 214 -7.37 2.49 13.48
C GLY A 214 -7.35 3.04 14.91
N THR A 215 -6.38 3.91 15.23
CA THR A 215 -6.19 4.44 16.57
C THR A 215 -6.99 5.70 16.83
N GLN A 216 -7.23 5.99 18.11
CA GLN A 216 -7.75 7.26 18.59
C GLN A 216 -6.61 8.02 19.29
N GLY A 217 -5.51 8.22 18.57
CA GLY A 217 -4.34 8.96 19.07
C GLY A 217 -3.31 8.14 19.84
N GLU A 218 -3.52 6.84 20.09
CA GLU A 218 -2.50 6.02 20.75
C GLU A 218 -1.38 5.62 19.77
N ARG A 219 -0.16 5.50 20.30
CA ARG A 219 1.09 5.30 19.54
C ARG A 219 1.64 3.89 19.73
N TYR A 220 2.17 3.27 18.69
CA TYR A 220 2.82 1.96 18.79
C TYR A 220 4.29 2.11 19.17
N ASP A 221 4.74 1.39 20.19
CA ASP A 221 6.15 1.26 20.55
C ASP A 221 6.68 -0.10 20.07
N PRO A 222 7.57 -0.14 19.06
CA PRO A 222 8.11 -1.39 18.52
C PRO A 222 9.08 -2.10 19.46
N ALA A 223 9.68 -1.40 20.43
CA ALA A 223 10.60 -2.00 21.40
C ALA A 223 9.85 -2.80 22.46
N THR A 224 8.76 -2.25 22.97
CA THR A 224 7.91 -2.92 23.98
C THR A 224 6.76 -3.72 23.37
N LYS A 225 6.51 -3.57 22.06
CA LYS A 225 5.37 -4.15 21.33
C LYS A 225 4.03 -3.76 21.94
N ALA A 226 3.93 -2.54 22.47
CA ALA A 226 2.76 -2.04 23.20
C ALA A 226 2.22 -0.73 22.62
N TRP A 227 0.95 -0.44 22.92
CA TRP A 227 0.29 0.82 22.57
C TRP A 227 0.35 1.78 23.75
N ILE A 228 0.83 3.00 23.50
CA ILE A 228 0.97 4.07 24.48
C ILE A 228 -0.21 5.03 24.32
N ALA A 229 -0.97 5.21 25.41
CA ALA A 229 -2.14 6.06 25.46
C ALA A 229 -1.84 7.52 25.02
N PRO A 230 -2.85 8.25 24.53
CA PRO A 230 -2.65 9.61 24.05
C PRO A 230 -2.29 10.52 25.23
N GLY A 231 -1.26 11.35 25.07
CA GLY A 231 -0.64 12.10 26.18
C GLY A 231 -0.67 13.61 26.01
N SER A 232 -0.91 14.12 24.79
CA SER A 232 -0.89 15.53 24.43
C SER A 232 -2.29 16.13 24.25
N GLU A 233 -2.42 17.46 24.30
CA GLU A 233 -3.71 18.14 24.04
C GLU A 233 -4.16 17.98 22.57
N SER A 234 -3.24 17.92 21.61
CA SER A 234 -3.52 17.58 20.21
C SER A 234 -4.11 16.17 20.05
N ASP A 235 -3.73 15.23 20.91
CA ASP A 235 -4.31 13.89 20.88
C ASP A 235 -5.79 13.89 21.31
N LYS A 236 -6.23 14.86 22.12
CA LYS A 236 -7.61 14.95 22.61
C LYS A 236 -8.61 15.41 21.52
N GLU A 237 -8.18 16.22 20.55
CA GLU A 237 -9.01 16.57 19.38
C GLU A 237 -9.15 15.39 18.40
N ILE A 238 -8.09 14.61 18.21
CA ILE A 238 -8.10 13.39 17.37
C ILE A 238 -9.10 12.34 17.89
N VAL A 239 -9.26 12.25 19.21
CA VAL A 239 -10.20 11.34 19.88
C VAL A 239 -11.68 11.71 19.62
N ALA A 240 -11.98 12.97 19.28
CA ALA A 240 -13.36 13.45 19.22
C ALA A 240 -14.14 13.05 17.95
N ARG A 241 -13.46 12.62 16.88
CA ARG A 241 -14.09 12.29 15.60
C ARG A 241 -13.92 10.80 15.23
N PRO A 242 -14.93 10.16 14.62
CA PRO A 242 -14.80 8.78 14.16
C PRO A 242 -13.64 8.63 13.16
N TRP A 243 -12.83 7.58 13.33
CA TRP A 243 -11.71 7.27 12.44
C TRP A 243 -12.12 7.22 10.95
N SER A 244 -13.29 6.63 10.67
CA SER A 244 -13.87 6.50 9.33
C SER A 244 -14.12 7.85 8.66
N GLU A 245 -14.58 8.85 9.40
CA GLU A 245 -14.76 10.21 8.88
C GLU A 245 -13.44 10.91 8.60
N GLN A 246 -12.48 10.76 9.52
CA GLN A 246 -11.17 11.38 9.39
C GLN A 246 -10.43 10.82 8.17
N VAL A 247 -10.42 9.48 8.00
CA VAL A 247 -9.89 8.83 6.79
C VAL A 247 -10.66 9.27 5.54
N GLY A 248 -11.99 9.39 5.64
CA GLY A 248 -12.83 9.88 4.55
C GLY A 248 -12.50 11.32 4.13
N ASP A 249 -12.21 12.23 5.07
CA ASP A 249 -11.77 13.60 4.78
C ASP A 249 -10.40 13.58 4.08
N VAL A 250 -9.45 12.80 4.61
CA VAL A 250 -8.10 12.65 4.05
C VAL A 250 -8.17 12.11 2.61
N ALA A 251 -8.94 11.05 2.39
CA ALA A 251 -9.17 10.47 1.08
C ALA A 251 -9.79 11.48 0.09
N HIS A 252 -10.80 12.23 0.54
CA HIS A 252 -11.49 13.23 -0.27
C HIS A 252 -10.55 14.37 -0.70
N ASP A 253 -9.71 14.85 0.22
CA ASP A 253 -8.85 16.01 -0.02
C ASP A 253 -7.61 15.65 -0.86
N LEU A 254 -7.13 14.41 -0.71
CA LEU A 254 -5.93 13.92 -1.41
C LEU A 254 -6.22 13.31 -2.78
N MET A 255 -7.49 13.00 -3.09
CA MET A 255 -7.94 12.68 -4.46
C MET A 255 -7.92 13.94 -5.34
N ASN A 256 -6.72 14.38 -5.71
CA ASN A 256 -6.48 15.41 -6.71
C ASN A 256 -5.84 14.79 -7.98
N ALA A 257 -5.42 15.63 -8.93
CA ALA A 257 -4.94 15.17 -10.24
C ALA A 257 -3.77 14.17 -10.17
N HIS A 258 -2.97 14.12 -9.11
CA HIS A 258 -1.70 13.37 -9.10
C HIS A 258 -1.84 11.84 -8.99
N TRP A 259 -3.06 11.32 -8.80
CA TRP A 259 -3.32 9.88 -8.64
C TRP A 259 -4.31 9.37 -9.68
N GLU A 260 -4.11 8.15 -10.17
CA GLU A 260 -5.07 7.49 -11.08
C GLU A 260 -6.32 7.01 -10.33
N GLY A 261 -6.13 6.52 -9.11
CA GLY A 261 -7.18 6.00 -8.26
C GLY A 261 -6.75 5.90 -6.81
N LEU A 262 -7.65 5.37 -5.98
CA LEU A 262 -7.48 5.29 -4.53
C LEU A 262 -7.92 3.92 -4.01
N ILE A 263 -7.04 3.28 -3.24
CA ILE A 263 -7.37 2.18 -2.33
C ILE A 263 -7.30 2.73 -0.91
N ILE A 264 -8.36 2.53 -0.13
CA ILE A 264 -8.42 2.92 1.28
C ILE A 264 -8.86 1.76 2.18
N GLY A 265 -8.27 1.68 3.36
CA GLY A 265 -8.57 0.68 4.38
C GLY A 265 -8.03 1.09 5.74
N GLY A 266 -7.66 0.12 6.58
CA GLY A 266 -6.94 0.39 7.82
C GLY A 266 -5.95 -0.72 8.18
N CYS A 267 -4.92 -0.37 8.96
CA CYS A 267 -3.89 -1.28 9.45
C CYS A 267 -4.16 -1.67 10.92
N CYS A 268 -3.31 -1.27 11.87
CA CYS A 268 -3.38 -1.80 13.22
C CYS A 268 -4.61 -1.24 13.94
N ARG A 269 -5.29 -2.10 14.70
CA ARG A 269 -6.49 -1.76 15.48
C ARG A 269 -7.68 -1.27 14.65
N THR A 270 -7.66 -1.51 13.34
CA THR A 270 -8.86 -1.41 12.50
C THR A 270 -9.61 -2.74 12.50
N GLY A 271 -10.92 -2.70 12.78
CA GLY A 271 -11.82 -3.86 12.72
C GLY A 271 -12.91 -3.74 11.65
N PRO A 272 -13.69 -4.83 11.41
CA PRO A 272 -14.74 -4.84 10.39
C PRO A 272 -15.76 -3.69 10.50
N ARG A 273 -16.14 -3.31 11.72
CA ARG A 273 -17.04 -2.18 11.97
C ARG A 273 -16.50 -0.86 11.44
N GLN A 274 -15.21 -0.57 11.65
CA GLN A 274 -14.59 0.66 11.14
C GLN A 274 -14.55 0.67 9.60
N ILE A 275 -14.36 -0.49 8.98
CA ILE A 275 -14.40 -0.63 7.51
C ILE A 275 -15.83 -0.42 6.97
N GLU A 276 -16.85 -0.92 7.66
CA GLU A 276 -18.26 -0.67 7.33
C GLU A 276 -18.61 0.82 7.43
N GLU A 277 -18.20 1.48 8.52
CA GLU A 277 -18.39 2.92 8.70
C GLU A 277 -17.63 3.72 7.62
N LEU A 278 -16.39 3.35 7.31
CA LEU A 278 -15.61 3.99 6.24
C LEU A 278 -16.30 3.82 4.89
N ARG A 279 -16.83 2.62 4.59
CA ARG A 279 -17.60 2.38 3.37
C ARG A 279 -18.79 3.35 3.29
N ALA A 280 -19.58 3.48 4.35
CA ALA A 280 -20.71 4.42 4.39
C ALA A 280 -20.29 5.88 4.14
N VAL A 281 -19.18 6.33 4.75
CA VAL A 281 -18.62 7.66 4.52
C VAL A 281 -18.23 7.86 3.05
N VAL A 282 -17.59 6.86 2.45
CA VAL A 282 -17.14 6.88 1.05
C VAL A 282 -18.32 6.90 0.08
N ASP A 283 -19.37 6.09 0.27
CA ASP A 283 -20.60 6.17 -0.53
C ASP A 283 -21.25 7.54 -0.41
N GLY A 284 -21.37 8.06 0.80
CA GLY A 284 -22.06 9.34 1.03
C GLY A 284 -21.33 10.53 0.44
N ARG A 285 -19.99 10.58 0.56
CA ARG A 285 -19.18 11.74 0.16
C ARG A 285 -18.64 11.68 -1.27
N LEU A 286 -18.43 10.49 -1.81
CA LEU A 286 -17.91 10.30 -3.17
C LEU A 286 -19.00 9.91 -4.18
N ALA A 287 -20.26 9.76 -3.75
CA ALA A 287 -21.40 9.68 -4.67
C ALA A 287 -21.45 10.92 -5.58
N GLY A 288 -21.03 10.75 -6.84
CA GLY A 288 -21.04 11.79 -7.87
C GLY A 288 -19.67 12.22 -8.40
N LYS A 289 -18.56 11.93 -7.69
CA LYS A 289 -17.20 12.31 -8.17
C LYS A 289 -16.56 11.30 -9.14
N PHE A 290 -17.13 10.10 -9.25
CA PHE A 290 -16.71 9.07 -10.22
C PHE A 290 -17.63 8.96 -11.45
N GLN A 291 -18.54 9.93 -11.67
CA GLN A 291 -19.50 9.92 -12.78
C GLN A 291 -19.00 10.53 -14.10
N THR A 292 -17.69 10.70 -14.29
CA THR A 292 -17.11 11.23 -15.55
C THR A 292 -15.91 10.41 -16.02
#